data_AF-A0A5Q4EI72-F1
#
_entry.id   AF-A0A5Q4EI72-F1
#
_cell.length_a   1.000
_cell.length_b   1.000
_cell.length_c   1.000
_cell.angle_alpha   90.00
_cell.angle_beta   90.00
_cell.angle_gamma   90.00
#
_symmetry.space_group_name_H-M   'P 1'
#
loop_
_entity.id
_entity.type
_entity.pdbx_description
1 polymer ?
#
loop_
_entity_poly.entity_id
_entity_poly.type
_entity_poly.pdbx_seq_one_letter_code
_entity_poly.pdbx_strand_id
1 'polypeptide(L)'
;MANRKLKNFEYANHSEKGSSKNRNTDELTYLESINGSVFLLCQDSSAHELEVSPAALATQRLKYYLENEFVEKPSAALRNALIYTNGFIYEYGRKNPEYLNATVNCACILIRDNKVFYTSLGELSLYYFNGKRPVLISKGDIGDFEDLHDAEGDPQNPDTVPLLGKYKEIDPAVNREPLVPVNEDMLLMCSKGFYENVTEKSIQKILTDPMPVQTKVYRFVDMASIASDDENISLQLISFYNLDHDERKFVPLAVKKSRVIKKKAPDKEHTPPDSDKTSVLDEYRERLKDSPVRYILVGIAVLLIAYMFYDLFIRDPMPPVRRSVDRAVISEDASGTDVLSPSEEEVAEASSAPIPDDAVYLVKSGDTWSRIYTQYGVCSWFIRNHPSNEGKFDNDDNPVAGTRIYIPLLYSAKAEYNPDFYREFSLQKTGSRCENANQAFIDKFESENL
;
A
#
# COMPACT_ATOMS: atom_id res chain seq x y z
N MET A 1 2.08 -2.40 -4.41
CA MET A 1 0.67 -2.83 -4.47
C MET A 1 0.54 -4.24 -3.90
N ALA A 2 -0.45 -4.46 -3.04
CA ALA A 2 -0.80 -5.78 -2.51
C ALA A 2 -2.32 -5.98 -2.58
N ASN A 3 -2.72 -7.19 -2.96
CA ASN A 3 -4.09 -7.69 -2.88
C ASN A 3 -4.01 -9.08 -2.25
N ARG A 4 -4.77 -9.33 -1.19
CA ARG A 4 -4.79 -10.64 -0.54
C ARG A 4 -6.17 -10.93 0.03
N LYS A 5 -6.62 -12.17 -0.18
CA LYS A 5 -7.80 -12.74 0.47
C LYS A 5 -7.37 -13.54 1.69
N LEU A 6 -8.01 -13.29 2.82
CA LEU A 6 -7.78 -13.98 4.09
C LEU A 6 -9.06 -14.71 4.50
N LYS A 7 -9.10 -15.31 5.68
CA LYS A 7 -10.24 -16.12 6.11
C LYS A 7 -11.55 -15.30 6.17
N ASN A 8 -11.46 -14.10 6.77
CA ASN A 8 -12.63 -13.30 7.18
C ASN A 8 -12.64 -11.88 6.57
N PHE A 9 -11.68 -11.57 5.71
CA PHE A 9 -11.61 -10.31 4.98
C PHE A 9 -10.67 -10.45 3.79
N GLU A 10 -10.82 -9.56 2.82
CA GLU A 10 -9.83 -9.31 1.77
C GLU A 10 -9.42 -7.85 1.83
N TYR A 11 -8.23 -7.55 1.33
CA TYR A 11 -7.80 -6.17 1.21
C TYR A 11 -7.06 -5.93 -0.09
N ALA A 12 -7.09 -4.68 -0.54
CA ALA A 12 -6.19 -4.18 -1.56
C ALA A 12 -5.61 -2.84 -1.12
N ASN A 13 -4.39 -2.55 -1.54
CA ASN A 13 -3.74 -1.27 -1.27
C ASN A 13 -3.01 -0.75 -2.50
N HIS A 14 -2.89 0.57 -2.59
CA HIS A 14 -2.13 1.23 -3.62
C HIS A 14 -1.58 2.55 -3.07
N SER A 15 -0.35 2.87 -3.46
CA SER A 15 0.31 4.12 -3.12
C SER A 15 1.04 4.59 -4.37
N GLU A 16 0.75 5.82 -4.77
CA GLU A 16 1.31 6.46 -5.96
C GLU A 16 1.90 7.82 -5.58
N LYS A 17 2.99 8.17 -6.27
CA LYS A 17 3.63 9.46 -6.14
C LYS A 17 2.75 10.55 -6.78
N GLY A 18 2.58 11.68 -6.12
CA GLY A 18 1.98 12.86 -6.75
C GLY A 18 2.79 13.35 -7.96
N SER A 19 2.14 13.87 -8.98
CA SER A 19 2.77 14.31 -10.23
C SER A 19 3.94 15.29 -10.01
N SER A 20 3.82 16.21 -9.04
CA SER A 20 4.83 17.24 -8.74
C SER A 20 5.89 16.81 -7.72
N LYS A 21 5.77 15.63 -7.10
CA LYS A 21 6.75 15.09 -6.14
C LYS A 21 7.90 14.40 -6.86
N ASN A 22 9.07 14.36 -6.23
CA ASN A 22 10.23 13.62 -6.78
C ASN A 22 10.12 12.12 -6.54
N ARG A 23 9.64 11.74 -5.35
CA ARG A 23 9.41 10.35 -4.94
C ARG A 23 8.17 10.23 -4.07
N ASN A 24 7.67 9.00 -3.94
CA ASN A 24 6.64 8.69 -2.98
C ASN A 24 7.28 8.48 -1.60
N THR A 25 6.82 9.23 -0.61
CA THR A 25 7.31 9.18 0.78
C THR A 25 6.30 8.54 1.73
N ASP A 26 5.14 8.13 1.22
CA ASP A 26 4.13 7.39 1.97
C ASP A 26 4.49 5.91 2.04
N GLU A 27 4.13 5.28 3.15
CA GLU A 27 4.41 3.87 3.41
C GLU A 27 3.12 3.14 3.77
N LEU A 28 2.76 2.16 2.95
CA LEU A 28 1.62 1.27 3.15
C LEU A 28 2.11 -0.14 3.45
N THR A 29 1.68 -0.69 4.58
CA THR A 29 2.07 -2.05 4.99
C THR A 29 0.89 -2.84 5.52
N TYR A 30 0.90 -4.14 5.25
CA TYR A 30 0.12 -5.16 5.94
C TYR A 30 1.08 -6.18 6.56
N LEU A 31 0.81 -6.60 7.79
CA LEU A 31 1.53 -7.72 8.40
C LEU A 31 0.60 -8.59 9.26
N GLU A 32 0.96 -9.86 9.39
CA GLU A 32 0.41 -10.75 10.42
C GLU A 32 1.38 -10.75 11.59
N SER A 33 0.88 -10.32 12.75
CA SER A 33 1.67 -10.24 13.98
C SER A 33 1.09 -11.17 15.03
N ILE A 34 1.83 -11.38 16.12
CA ILE A 34 1.32 -12.06 17.32
C ILE A 34 0.10 -11.34 17.93
N ASN A 35 -0.07 -10.04 17.65
CA ASN A 35 -1.22 -9.26 18.11
C ASN A 35 -2.45 -9.39 17.20
N GLY A 36 -2.32 -9.95 15.99
CA GLY A 36 -3.37 -10.00 14.96
C GLY A 36 -2.90 -9.45 13.61
N SER A 37 -3.85 -9.25 12.70
CA SER A 37 -3.60 -8.66 11.39
C SER A 37 -3.52 -7.14 11.49
N VAL A 38 -2.38 -6.56 11.12
CA VAL A 38 -2.10 -5.12 11.23
C VAL A 38 -2.00 -4.50 9.85
N PHE A 39 -2.59 -3.33 9.73
CA PHE A 39 -2.58 -2.46 8.56
C PHE A 39 -2.03 -1.11 8.98
N LEU A 40 -1.03 -0.62 8.25
CA LEU A 40 -0.32 0.61 8.54
C LEU A 40 -0.34 1.53 7.32
N LEU A 41 -0.58 2.81 7.56
CA LEU A 41 -0.29 3.90 6.64
C LEU A 41 0.51 4.96 7.40
N CYS A 42 1.73 5.22 6.96
CA CYS A 42 2.54 6.33 7.45
C CYS A 42 2.80 7.31 6.31
N GLN A 43 2.70 8.61 6.58
CA GLN A 43 2.98 9.67 5.61
C GLN A 43 4.00 10.65 6.22
N ASP A 44 5.06 10.90 5.48
CA ASP A 44 6.10 11.87 5.84
C ASP A 44 5.53 13.29 5.79
N SER A 45 5.69 14.05 6.89
CA SER A 45 5.31 15.46 6.99
C SER A 45 6.50 16.38 7.24
N SER A 46 7.72 15.91 6.95
CA SER A 46 8.93 16.70 7.10
C SER A 46 9.02 17.79 6.03
N ALA A 47 9.60 18.94 6.38
CA ALA A 47 9.69 20.11 5.49
C ALA A 47 10.55 19.86 4.23
N HIS A 48 11.47 18.90 4.30
CA HIS A 48 12.38 18.56 3.23
C HIS A 48 12.44 17.04 3.07
N GLU A 49 12.67 16.57 1.84
CA GLU A 49 12.82 15.15 1.56
C GLU A 49 14.17 14.63 2.08
N LEU A 50 14.12 13.60 2.93
CA LEU A 50 15.30 12.96 3.54
C LEU A 50 15.65 11.64 2.85
N GLU A 51 16.93 11.26 2.81
CA GLU A 51 17.39 10.04 2.11
C GLU A 51 16.51 8.82 2.41
N VAL A 52 16.30 8.53 3.70
CA VAL A 52 15.29 7.56 4.15
C VAL A 52 14.06 8.33 4.62
N SER A 53 12.88 7.98 4.12
CA SER A 53 11.63 8.59 4.59
C SER A 53 11.42 8.32 6.09
N PRO A 54 11.14 9.34 6.92
CA PRO A 54 10.67 9.17 8.29
C PRO A 54 9.46 8.23 8.39
N ALA A 55 8.57 8.20 7.38
CA ALA A 55 7.45 7.26 7.35
C ALA A 55 7.90 5.80 7.25
N ALA A 56 9.00 5.53 6.53
CA ALA A 56 9.59 4.19 6.44
C ALA A 56 10.20 3.77 7.77
N LEU A 57 10.92 4.67 8.44
CA LEU A 57 11.44 4.46 9.79
C LEU A 57 10.30 4.18 10.79
N ALA A 58 9.23 4.97 10.74
CA ALA A 58 8.05 4.78 11.59
C ALA A 58 7.42 3.41 11.38
N THR A 59 7.18 3.04 10.11
CA THR A 59 6.59 1.76 9.73
C THR A 59 7.44 0.58 10.21
N GLN A 60 8.77 0.66 10.06
CA GLN A 60 9.69 -0.37 10.54
C GLN A 60 9.60 -0.56 12.05
N ARG A 61 9.49 0.53 12.82
CA ARG A 61 9.44 0.47 14.29
C ARG A 61 8.09 0.00 14.81
N LEU A 62 7.00 0.41 14.18
CA LEU A 62 5.65 -0.11 14.45
C LEU A 62 5.59 -1.61 14.21
N LYS A 63 6.11 -2.06 13.05
CA LYS A 63 6.20 -3.46 12.70
C LYS A 63 7.01 -4.24 13.74
N TYR A 64 8.21 -3.77 14.05
CA TYR A 64 9.08 -4.41 15.05
C TYR A 64 8.37 -4.58 16.40
N TYR A 65 7.71 -3.53 16.92
CA TYR A 65 7.02 -3.63 18.20
C TYR A 65 5.88 -4.65 18.14
N LEU A 66 5.02 -4.57 17.13
CA LEU A 66 3.81 -5.40 17.03
C LEU A 66 4.13 -6.88 16.76
N GLU A 67 5.26 -7.18 16.11
CA GLU A 67 5.73 -8.55 15.84
C GLU A 67 6.39 -9.21 17.06
N ASN A 68 7.00 -8.44 17.96
CA ASN A 68 7.80 -8.99 19.05
C ASN A 68 7.13 -8.88 20.44
N GLU A 69 6.21 -7.94 20.64
CA GLU A 69 5.56 -7.70 21.94
C GLU A 69 4.07 -8.03 21.88
N PHE A 70 3.64 -9.13 22.51
CA PHE A 70 2.22 -9.46 22.62
C PHE A 70 1.56 -8.64 23.72
N VAL A 71 0.44 -7.98 23.39
CA VAL A 71 -0.34 -7.21 24.36
C VAL A 71 -1.78 -7.72 24.38
N GLU A 72 -2.22 -8.12 25.57
CA GLU A 72 -3.52 -8.75 25.82
C GLU A 72 -4.71 -7.86 25.44
N LYS A 73 -4.57 -6.54 25.62
CA LYS A 73 -5.53 -5.53 25.14
C LYS A 73 -5.09 -4.99 23.77
N PRO A 74 -5.85 -5.19 22.68
CA PRO A 74 -5.44 -4.78 21.33
C PRO A 74 -5.26 -3.25 21.20
N SER A 75 -6.13 -2.48 21.86
CA SER A 75 -6.03 -1.02 21.89
C SER A 75 -4.75 -0.54 22.59
N ALA A 76 -4.33 -1.24 23.66
CA ALA A 76 -3.06 -0.97 24.33
C ALA A 76 -1.86 -1.36 23.45
N ALA A 77 -1.97 -2.44 22.65
CA ALA A 77 -0.94 -2.82 21.68
C ALA A 77 -0.65 -1.69 20.70
N LEU A 78 -1.70 -1.12 20.08
CA LEU A 78 -1.59 0.00 19.16
C LEU A 78 -1.02 1.25 19.85
N ARG A 79 -1.56 1.60 21.03
CA ARG A 79 -1.11 2.79 21.79
C ARG A 79 0.37 2.69 22.15
N ASN A 80 0.80 1.55 22.67
CA ASN A 80 2.19 1.34 23.09
C ASN A 80 3.14 1.31 21.88
N ALA A 81 2.73 0.72 20.76
CA ALA A 81 3.52 0.71 19.52
C ALA A 81 3.77 2.13 19.00
N LEU A 82 2.76 3.00 19.06
CA LEU A 82 2.89 4.41 18.68
C LEU A 82 3.80 5.19 19.62
N ILE A 83 3.67 5.01 20.94
CA ILE A 83 4.55 5.66 21.94
C ILE A 83 6.00 5.23 21.74
N TYR A 84 6.25 3.92 21.58
CA TYR A 84 7.57 3.37 21.30
C TYR A 84 8.17 3.97 20.02
N THR A 85 7.38 3.99 18.94
CA THR A 85 7.81 4.53 17.64
C THR A 85 8.08 6.03 17.71
N ASN A 86 7.25 6.80 18.42
CA ASN A 86 7.46 8.21 18.64
C ASN A 86 8.80 8.50 19.34
N GLY A 87 9.05 7.80 20.46
CA GLY A 87 10.30 7.94 21.20
C GLY A 87 11.52 7.63 20.33
N PHE A 88 11.42 6.62 19.46
CA PHE A 88 12.47 6.31 18.49
C PHE A 88 12.69 7.45 17.49
N ILE A 89 11.65 7.93 16.82
CA ILE A 89 11.77 8.99 15.79
C ILE A 89 12.29 10.28 16.41
N TYR A 90 11.77 10.67 17.57
CA TYR A 90 12.20 11.86 18.31
C TYR A 90 13.70 11.81 18.65
N GLU A 91 14.17 10.70 19.23
CA GLU A 91 15.59 10.55 19.57
C GLU A 91 16.48 10.34 18.32
N TYR A 92 15.95 9.74 17.26
CA TYR A 92 16.65 9.60 15.99
C TYR A 92 16.92 10.98 15.35
N GLY A 93 15.94 11.87 15.34
CA GLY A 93 16.10 13.25 14.86
C GLY A 93 17.10 14.07 15.68
N ARG A 94 17.24 13.79 16.99
CA ARG A 94 18.25 14.44 17.83
C ARG A 94 19.68 13.96 17.56
N LYS A 95 19.84 12.70 17.13
CA LYS A 95 21.15 12.10 16.83
C LYS A 95 21.61 12.35 15.40
N ASN A 96 20.67 12.58 14.48
CA ASN A 96 20.92 12.78 13.06
C ASN A 96 20.34 14.15 12.65
N PRO A 97 21.17 15.21 12.56
CA PRO A 97 20.72 16.58 12.37
C PRO A 97 19.79 16.80 11.16
N GLU A 98 19.93 16.01 10.12
CA GLU A 98 19.08 16.04 8.93
C GLU A 98 17.65 15.57 9.22
N TYR A 99 17.44 14.72 10.23
CA TYR A 99 16.13 14.29 10.71
C TYR A 99 15.60 15.16 11.86
N LEU A 100 16.27 16.26 12.19
CA LEU A 100 15.82 17.15 13.25
C LEU A 100 14.44 17.71 12.91
N ASN A 101 13.48 17.53 13.82
CA ASN A 101 12.06 17.87 13.63
C ASN A 101 11.35 17.08 12.51
N ALA A 102 11.88 15.92 12.11
CA ALA A 102 11.15 15.01 11.23
C ALA A 102 9.84 14.56 11.92
N THR A 103 8.74 14.63 11.18
CA THR A 103 7.41 14.29 11.70
C THR A 103 6.70 13.33 10.75
N VAL A 104 5.83 12.49 11.32
CA VAL A 104 5.10 11.45 10.57
C VAL A 104 3.64 11.41 11.00
N ASN A 105 2.75 11.46 10.01
CA ASN A 105 1.34 11.09 10.18
C ASN A 105 1.23 9.57 10.16
N CYS A 106 0.38 8.99 11.02
CA CYS A 106 0.26 7.54 11.12
C CYS A 106 -1.19 7.12 11.35
N ALA A 107 -1.66 6.15 10.57
CA ALA A 107 -2.92 5.46 10.79
C ALA A 107 -2.65 3.96 10.90
N CYS A 108 -3.28 3.32 11.89
CA CYS A 108 -3.14 1.90 12.15
C CYS A 108 -4.51 1.26 12.29
N ILE A 109 -4.67 0.06 11.74
CA ILE A 109 -5.79 -0.84 12.02
C ILE A 109 -5.21 -2.17 12.52
N LEU A 110 -5.73 -2.68 13.63
CA LEU A 110 -5.45 -4.01 14.16
C LEU A 110 -6.74 -4.82 14.18
N ILE A 111 -6.74 -5.96 13.50
CA ILE A 111 -7.83 -6.93 13.50
C ILE A 111 -7.41 -8.13 14.35
N ARG A 112 -8.14 -8.36 15.44
CA ARG A 112 -8.01 -9.55 16.30
C ARG A 112 -9.39 -10.04 16.70
N ASP A 113 -9.61 -11.36 16.62
CA ASP A 113 -10.89 -12.00 16.95
C ASP A 113 -12.09 -11.38 16.23
N ASN A 114 -11.93 -11.08 14.93
CA ASN A 114 -12.93 -10.41 14.08
C ASN A 114 -13.35 -9.00 14.55
N LYS A 115 -12.60 -8.41 15.48
CA LYS A 115 -12.82 -7.05 15.99
C LYS A 115 -11.73 -6.14 15.49
N VAL A 116 -12.12 -4.90 15.21
CA VAL A 116 -11.26 -3.88 14.61
C VAL A 116 -10.93 -2.82 15.66
N PHE A 117 -9.64 -2.60 15.85
CA PHE A 117 -9.08 -1.51 16.62
C PHE A 117 -8.32 -0.60 15.69
N TYR A 118 -8.44 0.71 15.86
CA TYR A 118 -7.87 1.69 14.95
C TYR A 118 -7.49 2.96 15.69
N THR A 119 -6.60 3.71 15.04
CA THR A 119 -6.08 4.99 15.50
C THR A 119 -5.58 5.75 14.29
N SER A 120 -5.68 7.08 14.31
CA SER A 120 -4.91 7.94 13.43
C SER A 120 -4.33 9.13 14.19
N LEU A 121 -3.13 9.50 13.79
CA LEU A 121 -2.36 10.66 14.23
C LEU A 121 -2.04 11.49 12.99
N GLY A 122 -2.33 12.79 13.03
CA GLY A 122 -2.13 13.67 11.89
C GLY A 122 -3.25 13.66 10.86
N GLU A 123 -2.94 13.95 9.61
CA GLU A 123 -3.96 14.24 8.59
C GLU A 123 -4.56 12.99 7.93
N LEU A 124 -4.19 11.78 8.36
CA LEU A 124 -4.70 10.52 7.77
C LEU A 124 -6.14 10.23 8.21
N SER A 125 -6.92 9.68 7.27
CA SER A 125 -8.36 9.44 7.46
C SER A 125 -8.72 7.96 7.35
N LEU A 126 -9.68 7.55 8.20
CA LEU A 126 -10.29 6.24 8.22
C LEU A 126 -11.81 6.38 8.05
N TYR A 127 -12.33 5.72 7.02
CA TYR A 127 -13.76 5.64 6.73
C TYR A 127 -14.26 4.22 6.95
N TYR A 128 -15.43 4.11 7.57
CA TYR A 128 -16.20 2.87 7.67
C TYR A 128 -17.41 2.95 6.75
N PHE A 129 -17.61 1.90 5.97
CA PHE A 129 -18.73 1.77 5.05
C PHE A 129 -19.58 0.57 5.42
N ASN A 130 -20.86 0.82 5.66
CA ASN A 130 -21.84 -0.17 6.13
C ASN A 130 -22.86 -0.57 5.05
N GLY A 131 -22.49 -0.46 3.77
CA GLY A 131 -23.39 -0.69 2.63
C GLY A 131 -24.26 0.51 2.24
N LYS A 132 -24.40 1.53 3.11
CA LYS A 132 -25.24 2.72 2.81
C LYS A 132 -24.41 3.94 2.50
N ARG A 133 -23.54 4.36 3.42
CA ARG A 133 -22.74 5.58 3.29
C ARG A 133 -21.38 5.41 3.96
N PRO A 134 -20.32 6.05 3.42
CA PRO A 134 -19.06 6.16 4.14
C PRO A 134 -19.27 7.05 5.38
N VAL A 135 -18.69 6.63 6.50
CA VAL A 135 -18.69 7.35 7.77
C VAL A 135 -17.24 7.55 8.16
N LEU A 136 -16.79 8.79 8.27
CA LEU A 136 -15.47 9.08 8.82
C LEU A 136 -15.46 8.66 10.30
N ILE A 137 -14.64 7.66 10.63
CA ILE A 137 -14.54 7.08 11.97
C ILE A 137 -13.30 7.56 12.72
N SER A 138 -12.31 8.07 12.00
CA SER A 138 -11.12 8.68 12.58
C SER A 138 -10.46 9.55 11.51
N LYS A 139 -10.08 10.75 11.90
CA LYS A 139 -9.20 11.66 11.16
C LYS A 139 -8.37 12.32 12.24
N GLY A 140 -7.06 12.36 12.12
CA GLY A 140 -6.19 12.69 13.26
C GLY A 140 -6.19 14.16 13.70
N ASP A 141 -7.30 14.88 13.46
CA ASP A 141 -7.59 16.26 13.86
C ASP A 141 -8.97 16.44 14.50
N ILE A 142 -9.64 15.36 14.93
CA ILE A 142 -10.96 15.51 15.53
C ILE A 142 -10.94 14.88 16.92
N GLY A 143 -10.78 15.78 17.89
CA GLY A 143 -10.71 15.47 19.30
C GLY A 143 -12.07 15.19 19.91
N ASP A 144 -12.03 14.41 20.99
CA ASP A 144 -12.26 14.94 22.32
C ASP A 144 -11.23 14.24 23.24
N PHE A 145 -10.13 14.96 23.52
CA PHE A 145 -9.30 14.69 24.69
C PHE A 145 -10.00 15.38 25.87
N GLU A 146 -10.99 14.74 26.48
CA GLU A 146 -11.60 15.25 27.72
C GLU A 146 -10.64 15.24 28.93
N ASP A 147 -9.42 14.68 28.78
CA ASP A 147 -8.43 14.55 29.86
C ASP A 147 -7.14 15.41 29.69
N LEU A 148 -7.01 16.23 28.64
CA LEU A 148 -5.88 17.17 28.51
C LEU A 148 -6.24 18.52 29.15
N HIS A 149 -6.38 18.54 30.46
CA HIS A 149 -6.72 19.75 31.22
C HIS A 149 -5.57 20.78 31.32
N ASP A 150 -4.37 20.52 30.80
CA ASP A 150 -3.18 21.38 31.04
C ASP A 150 -2.31 21.65 29.79
N ALA A 151 -2.78 21.42 28.57
CA ALA A 151 -2.04 21.83 27.37
C ALA A 151 -2.60 23.14 26.80
N GLU A 152 -1.86 24.24 26.97
CA GLU A 152 -2.15 25.59 26.46
C GLU A 152 -2.13 25.68 24.90
N GLY A 153 -2.94 24.88 24.20
CA GLY A 153 -3.02 24.84 22.74
C GLY A 153 -4.41 25.18 22.22
N ASP A 154 -4.52 26.26 21.44
CA ASP A 154 -5.72 26.62 20.69
C ASP A 154 -6.06 25.51 19.66
N PRO A 155 -7.27 24.91 19.71
CA PRO A 155 -7.72 23.91 18.73
C PRO A 155 -7.74 24.39 17.27
N GLN A 156 -7.57 25.69 17.01
CA GLN A 156 -7.47 26.26 15.65
C GLN A 156 -6.04 26.43 15.15
N ASN A 157 -5.01 26.10 15.94
CA ASN A 157 -3.63 26.19 15.50
C ASN A 157 -3.16 24.85 14.88
N PRO A 158 -2.84 24.76 13.58
CA PRO A 158 -2.30 23.54 12.95
C PRO A 158 -1.01 23.04 13.63
N ASP A 159 -0.33 23.88 14.42
CA ASP A 159 0.80 23.48 15.26
C ASP A 159 0.44 22.58 16.46
N THR A 160 -0.84 22.28 16.72
CA THR A 160 -1.26 21.41 17.83
C THR A 160 -1.54 19.96 17.44
N VAL A 161 -1.46 19.61 16.16
CA VAL A 161 -1.73 18.24 15.70
C VAL A 161 -0.63 17.28 16.21
N PRO A 162 -0.98 16.19 16.92
CA PRO A 162 0.00 15.23 17.40
C PRO A 162 0.50 14.38 16.22
N LEU A 163 1.78 14.54 15.92
CA LEU A 163 2.53 13.78 14.92
C LEU A 163 3.62 12.96 15.62
N LEU A 164 3.96 11.80 15.07
CA LEU A 164 5.11 11.04 15.58
C LEU A 164 6.38 11.86 15.35
N GLY A 165 7.28 11.88 16.34
CA GLY A 165 8.56 12.59 16.28
C GLY A 165 8.49 14.07 16.67
N LYS A 166 7.30 14.67 16.76
CA LYS A 166 7.13 16.09 17.07
C LYS A 166 7.44 16.43 18.53
N TYR A 167 6.93 15.60 19.45
CA TYR A 167 7.14 15.74 20.88
C TYR A 167 7.80 14.47 21.43
N LYS A 168 8.56 14.63 22.51
CA LYS A 168 9.22 13.49 23.18
C LYS A 168 8.20 12.46 23.67
N GLU A 169 7.10 12.95 24.22
CA GLU A 169 6.02 12.16 24.78
C GLU A 169 4.72 12.50 24.06
N ILE A 170 3.92 11.46 23.77
CA ILE A 170 2.62 11.58 23.12
C ILE A 170 1.63 10.65 23.82
N ASP A 171 0.34 10.97 23.73
CA ASP A 171 -0.75 10.09 24.18
C ASP A 171 -1.71 9.80 23.02
N PRO A 172 -1.44 8.75 22.21
CA PRO A 172 -2.26 8.44 21.05
C PRO A 172 -3.66 7.96 21.44
N ALA A 173 -4.69 8.56 20.83
CA ALA A 173 -6.07 8.13 21.00
C ALA A 173 -6.36 6.89 20.16
N VAL A 174 -6.64 5.77 20.83
CA VAL A 174 -7.08 4.51 20.19
C VAL A 174 -8.53 4.27 20.57
N ASN A 175 -9.33 3.70 19.66
CA ASN A 175 -10.73 3.40 19.96
C ASN A 175 -10.83 2.47 21.19
N ARG A 176 -11.54 2.92 22.22
CA ARG A 176 -11.72 2.16 23.47
C ARG A 176 -12.58 0.93 23.24
N GLU A 177 -13.63 1.08 22.43
CA GLU A 177 -14.52 -0.01 22.03
C GLU A 177 -14.20 -0.47 20.60
N PRO A 178 -14.06 -1.78 20.36
CA PRO A 178 -13.80 -2.29 19.02
C PRO A 178 -14.94 -1.99 18.07
N LEU A 179 -14.59 -1.71 16.82
CA LEU A 179 -15.54 -1.82 15.73
C LEU A 179 -15.77 -3.32 15.44
N VAL A 180 -17.03 -3.72 15.42
CA VAL A 180 -17.50 -5.07 15.11
C VAL A 180 -18.14 -5.01 13.72
N PRO A 181 -17.42 -5.42 12.67
CA PRO A 181 -17.94 -5.44 11.32
C PRO A 181 -18.89 -6.63 11.14
N VAL A 182 -19.76 -6.52 10.12
CA VAL A 182 -20.52 -7.66 9.57
C VAL A 182 -20.12 -7.86 8.11
N ASN A 183 -20.64 -8.90 7.48
CA ASN A 183 -20.36 -9.18 6.07
C ASN A 183 -20.67 -7.97 5.17
N GLU A 184 -19.82 -7.76 4.16
CA GLU A 184 -19.86 -6.67 3.18
C GLU A 184 -19.51 -5.28 3.73
N ASP A 185 -19.27 -5.14 5.03
CA ASP A 185 -18.72 -3.91 5.57
C ASP A 185 -17.30 -3.69 5.02
N MET A 186 -16.92 -2.42 4.87
CA MET A 186 -15.59 -2.05 4.38
C MET A 186 -14.95 -0.98 5.27
N LEU A 187 -13.62 -1.02 5.34
CA LEU A 187 -12.79 0.04 5.93
C LEU A 187 -11.86 0.59 4.87
N LEU A 188 -11.84 1.92 4.75
CA LEU A 188 -10.97 2.66 3.84
C LEU A 188 -10.04 3.54 4.68
N MET A 189 -8.75 3.28 4.61
CA MET A 189 -7.70 4.11 5.18
C MET A 189 -7.00 4.86 4.04
N CYS A 190 -6.83 6.18 4.16
CA CYS A 190 -6.33 7.00 3.08
C CYS A 190 -5.53 8.24 3.53
N SER A 191 -4.63 8.68 2.64
CA SER A 191 -3.82 9.89 2.80
C SER A 191 -4.58 11.16 2.41
N LYS A 192 -3.96 12.31 2.70
CA LYS A 192 -4.48 13.63 2.34
C LYS A 192 -4.68 13.84 0.84
N GLY A 193 -3.72 13.37 0.04
CA GLY A 193 -3.83 13.40 -1.42
C GLY A 193 -5.08 12.70 -1.96
N PHE A 194 -5.68 11.77 -1.20
CA PHE A 194 -6.95 11.15 -1.56
C PHE A 194 -8.17 11.94 -1.07
N TYR A 195 -8.32 12.15 0.25
CA TYR A 195 -9.61 12.60 0.81
C TYR A 195 -9.95 14.06 0.44
N GLU A 196 -8.96 14.88 0.08
CA GLU A 196 -9.19 16.25 -0.38
C GLU A 196 -9.73 16.31 -1.81
N ASN A 197 -9.42 15.29 -2.60
CA ASN A 197 -9.69 15.24 -4.03
C ASN A 197 -10.87 14.32 -4.39
N VAL A 198 -11.24 13.41 -3.49
CA VAL A 198 -12.33 12.45 -3.70
C VAL A 198 -13.49 12.72 -2.75
N THR A 199 -14.64 13.12 -3.30
CA THR A 199 -15.83 13.43 -2.50
C THR A 199 -16.46 12.18 -1.87
N GLU A 200 -17.14 12.34 -0.72
CA GLU A 200 -17.89 11.24 -0.07
C GLU A 200 -18.90 10.55 -1.01
N LYS A 201 -19.52 11.30 -1.94
CA LYS A 201 -20.45 10.73 -2.93
C LYS A 201 -19.73 9.80 -3.91
N SER A 202 -18.53 10.18 -4.34
CA SER A 202 -17.67 9.34 -5.19
C SER A 202 -17.21 8.10 -4.43
N ILE A 203 -16.81 8.26 -3.16
CA ILE A 203 -16.48 7.15 -2.26
C ILE A 203 -17.65 6.17 -2.19
N GLN A 204 -18.83 6.66 -1.84
CA GLN A 204 -20.04 5.85 -1.74
C GLN A 204 -20.31 5.10 -3.05
N LYS A 205 -20.27 5.79 -4.20
CA LYS A 205 -20.54 5.17 -5.51
C LYS A 205 -19.59 4.01 -5.79
N ILE A 206 -18.28 4.21 -5.62
CA ILE A 206 -17.27 3.18 -5.87
C ILE A 206 -17.38 2.03 -4.86
N LEU A 207 -17.68 2.32 -3.59
CA LEU A 207 -17.86 1.29 -2.57
C LEU A 207 -19.14 0.46 -2.76
N THR A 208 -20.20 1.01 -3.36
CA THR A 208 -21.44 0.27 -3.66
C THR A 208 -21.36 -0.53 -4.97
N ASP A 209 -20.53 -0.14 -5.94
CA ASP A 209 -20.40 -0.84 -7.22
C ASP A 209 -19.95 -2.31 -7.01
N PRO A 210 -20.60 -3.32 -7.63
CA PRO A 210 -20.29 -4.74 -7.42
C PRO A 210 -19.04 -5.17 -8.20
N MET A 211 -17.88 -4.67 -7.79
CA MET A 211 -16.58 -4.96 -8.40
C MET A 211 -15.56 -5.42 -7.35
N PRO A 212 -14.50 -6.15 -7.74
CA PRO A 212 -13.48 -6.62 -6.81
C PRO A 212 -12.83 -5.47 -6.02
N VAL A 213 -12.41 -5.75 -4.78
CA VAL A 213 -11.78 -4.76 -3.89
C VAL A 213 -10.57 -4.09 -4.54
N GLN A 214 -9.75 -4.84 -5.28
CA GLN A 214 -8.63 -4.29 -6.03
C GLN A 214 -9.08 -3.30 -7.11
N THR A 215 -10.15 -3.59 -7.84
CA THR A 215 -10.71 -2.70 -8.87
C THR A 215 -11.26 -1.42 -8.25
N LYS A 216 -11.87 -1.49 -7.06
CA LYS A 216 -12.29 -0.30 -6.30
C LYS A 216 -11.09 0.59 -5.97
N VAL A 217 -10.00 -0.01 -5.49
CA VAL A 217 -8.75 0.71 -5.16
C VAL A 217 -8.17 1.41 -6.39
N TYR A 218 -8.08 0.74 -7.54
CA TYR A 218 -7.61 1.39 -8.77
C TYR A 218 -8.47 2.59 -9.17
N ARG A 219 -9.80 2.43 -9.17
CA ARG A 219 -10.69 3.55 -9.50
C ARG A 219 -10.57 4.72 -8.52
N PHE A 220 -10.24 4.43 -7.27
CA PHE A 220 -9.95 5.47 -6.27
C PHE A 220 -8.66 6.22 -6.57
N VAL A 221 -7.59 5.50 -6.89
CA VAL A 221 -6.31 6.11 -7.26
C VAL A 221 -6.48 6.94 -8.53
N ASP A 222 -7.01 6.35 -9.62
CA ASP A 222 -7.20 7.05 -10.88
C ASP A 222 -8.01 8.35 -10.70
N MET A 223 -9.06 8.30 -9.89
CA MET A 223 -9.88 9.48 -9.60
C MET A 223 -9.11 10.55 -8.81
N ALA A 224 -8.31 10.14 -7.82
CA ALA A 224 -7.51 11.04 -7.02
C ALA A 224 -6.34 11.63 -7.82
N SER A 225 -5.63 10.82 -8.61
CA SER A 225 -4.48 11.23 -9.43
C SER A 225 -4.89 12.21 -10.54
N ILE A 226 -6.10 12.10 -11.08
CA ILE A 226 -6.64 13.10 -12.04
C ILE A 226 -6.94 14.45 -11.36
N ALA A 227 -7.27 14.42 -10.07
CA ALA A 227 -7.71 15.60 -9.32
C ALA A 227 -6.59 16.25 -8.49
N SER A 228 -5.49 15.54 -8.24
CA SER A 228 -4.40 15.95 -7.37
C SER A 228 -3.06 15.88 -8.10
N ASP A 229 -2.35 17.01 -8.18
CA ASP A 229 -1.00 17.05 -8.73
C ASP A 229 0.09 17.10 -7.65
N ASP A 230 -0.26 17.43 -6.40
CA ASP A 230 0.72 17.93 -5.41
C ASP A 230 1.00 17.04 -4.21
N GLU A 231 0.25 15.96 -3.98
CA GLU A 231 0.41 15.10 -2.82
C GLU A 231 0.52 13.63 -3.21
N ASN A 232 1.21 12.83 -2.38
CA ASN A 232 1.19 11.38 -2.55
C ASN A 232 -0.21 10.83 -2.25
N ILE A 233 -0.60 9.84 -3.03
CA ILE A 233 -1.94 9.25 -2.97
C ILE A 233 -1.78 7.82 -2.49
N SER A 234 -2.17 7.59 -1.24
CA SER A 234 -2.06 6.29 -0.60
C SER A 234 -3.40 5.88 -0.03
N LEU A 235 -3.85 4.68 -0.38
CA LEU A 235 -5.08 4.13 0.17
C LEU A 235 -5.05 2.62 0.32
N GLN A 236 -5.83 2.16 1.30
CA GLN A 236 -5.99 0.76 1.63
C GLN A 236 -7.45 0.48 1.96
N LEU A 237 -8.02 -0.50 1.26
CA LEU A 237 -9.41 -0.91 1.38
C LEU A 237 -9.47 -2.34 1.90
N ILE A 238 -10.20 -2.54 2.99
CA ILE A 238 -10.47 -3.84 3.62
C ILE A 238 -11.96 -4.12 3.47
N SER A 239 -12.32 -5.32 3.00
CA SER A 239 -13.70 -5.78 2.85
C SER A 239 -13.91 -7.04 3.67
N PHE A 240 -14.91 -7.04 4.54
CA PHE A 240 -15.19 -8.14 5.47
C PHE A 240 -16.17 -9.16 4.90
N TYR A 241 -15.93 -10.43 5.18
CA TYR A 241 -16.80 -11.55 4.79
C TYR A 241 -16.59 -12.75 5.72
N ASN A 242 -17.45 -13.77 5.65
CA ASN A 242 -17.38 -14.94 6.52
C ASN A 242 -17.28 -14.59 8.02
N LEU A 243 -18.00 -13.55 8.45
CA LEU A 243 -18.11 -13.16 9.85
C LEU A 243 -19.34 -13.79 10.50
N ASP A 244 -19.19 -14.22 11.74
CA ASP A 244 -20.26 -14.76 12.59
C ASP A 244 -21.09 -13.67 13.29
N HIS A 245 -20.79 -12.39 13.03
CA HIS A 245 -21.47 -11.25 13.64
C HIS A 245 -22.66 -10.81 12.79
N ASP A 246 -23.85 -10.74 13.40
CA ASP A 246 -25.05 -10.21 12.75
C ASP A 246 -25.32 -8.73 13.10
N GLU A 247 -24.71 -8.24 14.18
CA GLU A 247 -24.88 -6.87 14.67
C GLU A 247 -23.62 -6.03 14.49
N ARG A 248 -23.78 -4.88 13.81
CA ARG A 248 -22.73 -3.86 13.69
C ARG A 248 -22.58 -3.10 15.00
N LYS A 249 -21.35 -2.89 15.45
CA LYS A 249 -21.03 -1.96 16.55
C LYS A 249 -19.84 -1.10 16.14
N PHE A 250 -19.95 0.21 16.25
CA PHE A 250 -18.79 1.09 16.07
C PHE A 250 -18.98 2.39 16.84
N VAL A 251 -17.89 2.90 17.40
CA VAL A 251 -17.83 4.20 18.06
C VAL A 251 -16.73 5.00 17.38
N PRO A 252 -17.05 6.05 16.62
CA PRO A 252 -16.03 6.92 16.03
C PRO A 252 -15.06 7.45 17.07
N LEU A 253 -13.77 7.53 16.71
CA LEU A 253 -12.80 8.32 17.44
C LEU A 253 -13.15 9.80 17.21
N ALA A 254 -13.97 10.33 18.12
CA ALA A 254 -14.40 11.72 18.27
C ALA A 254 -14.34 12.61 17.02
N VAL A 255 -15.12 12.27 15.99
CA VAL A 255 -15.30 13.12 14.81
C VAL A 255 -16.45 14.11 15.04
N LYS A 256 -16.18 15.32 15.58
CA LYS A 256 -17.11 16.45 15.44
C LYS A 256 -17.29 16.76 13.95
N LYS A 257 -18.53 16.73 13.48
CA LYS A 257 -18.90 17.15 12.13
C LYS A 257 -18.40 18.57 11.90
N SER A 258 -17.48 18.74 10.95
CA SER A 258 -17.11 20.06 10.44
C SER A 258 -18.39 20.81 10.06
N ARG A 259 -18.73 21.84 10.85
CA ARG A 259 -19.61 22.91 10.36
C ARG A 259 -18.81 23.59 9.27
N VAL A 260 -19.38 23.68 8.08
CA VAL A 260 -18.87 24.54 7.00
C VAL A 260 -18.79 25.97 7.55
N ILE A 261 -17.60 26.36 8.03
CA ILE A 261 -17.30 27.74 8.36
C ILE A 261 -17.14 28.42 7.01
N LYS A 262 -18.21 29.11 6.57
CA LYS A 262 -18.07 30.13 5.52
C LYS A 262 -16.98 31.08 6.00
N LYS A 263 -15.85 31.15 5.28
CA LYS A 263 -14.82 32.16 5.53
C LYS A 263 -15.50 33.52 5.64
N LYS A 264 -15.40 34.12 6.83
CA LYS A 264 -15.79 35.50 7.08
C LYS A 264 -14.77 36.35 6.33
N ALA A 265 -15.23 37.10 5.32
CA ALA A 265 -14.40 38.10 4.66
C ALA A 265 -13.97 39.15 5.71
N PRO A 266 -12.77 39.75 5.57
CA PRO A 266 -12.25 40.70 6.56
C PRO A 266 -13.11 41.96 6.58
N ASP A 267 -13.29 42.50 7.78
CA ASP A 267 -14.04 43.73 8.05
C ASP A 267 -13.50 44.90 7.20
N LYS A 268 -14.40 45.56 6.47
CA LYS A 268 -14.12 46.84 5.80
C LYS A 268 -14.80 47.96 6.57
N GLU A 269 -13.99 48.88 7.08
CA GLU A 269 -14.42 50.21 7.49
C GLU A 269 -15.03 51.01 6.31
N HIS A 270 -15.90 51.95 6.68
CA HIS A 270 -16.68 52.95 5.92
C HIS A 270 -15.96 53.53 4.68
N THR A 271 -16.54 53.84 3.51
CA THR A 271 -17.79 54.55 3.07
C THR A 271 -17.74 54.63 1.51
N PRO A 272 -18.64 55.26 0.72
CA PRO A 272 -20.11 55.40 0.70
C PRO A 272 -20.71 54.79 -0.63
N PRO A 273 -22.02 54.95 -0.98
CA PRO A 273 -22.71 54.06 -1.92
C PRO A 273 -22.65 54.54 -3.38
N ASP A 274 -22.45 53.63 -4.34
CA ASP A 274 -23.30 53.52 -5.54
C ASP A 274 -22.86 52.40 -6.51
N SER A 275 -23.82 52.00 -7.35
CA SER A 275 -23.70 51.21 -8.59
C SER A 275 -23.76 49.67 -8.52
N ASP A 276 -24.99 49.22 -8.71
CA ASP A 276 -25.47 48.10 -9.53
C ASP A 276 -24.40 47.32 -10.34
N LYS A 277 -24.19 46.05 -9.98
CA LYS A 277 -23.53 45.04 -10.84
C LYS A 277 -24.15 43.66 -10.60
N THR A 278 -25.24 43.39 -11.31
CA THR A 278 -25.74 42.04 -11.58
C THR A 278 -24.64 41.19 -12.26
N SER A 279 -24.49 39.94 -11.81
CA SER A 279 -23.46 39.04 -12.31
C SER A 279 -23.75 38.62 -13.76
N VAL A 280 -22.72 38.68 -14.61
CA VAL A 280 -22.78 38.28 -16.03
C VAL A 280 -23.31 36.85 -16.21
N LEU A 281 -23.16 35.99 -15.20
CA LEU A 281 -23.65 34.61 -15.22
C LEU A 281 -25.18 34.50 -15.11
N ASP A 282 -25.84 35.46 -14.44
CA ASP A 282 -27.29 35.47 -14.30
C ASP A 282 -27.97 35.94 -15.60
N GLU A 283 -27.32 36.83 -16.37
CA GLU A 283 -27.80 37.29 -17.67
C GLU A 283 -27.76 36.19 -18.74
N TYR A 284 -26.74 35.32 -18.72
CA TYR A 284 -26.68 34.16 -19.63
C TYR A 284 -27.73 33.10 -19.31
N ARG A 285 -28.06 32.91 -18.02
CA ARG A 285 -29.02 31.91 -17.56
C ARG A 285 -30.47 32.28 -17.89
N GLU A 286 -30.78 33.58 -17.90
CA GLU A 286 -32.08 34.11 -18.30
C GLU A 286 -32.26 34.07 -19.83
N ARG A 287 -31.22 34.38 -20.64
CA ARG A 287 -31.31 34.34 -22.11
C ARG A 287 -31.50 32.93 -22.72
N LEU A 288 -31.20 31.88 -21.97
CA LEU A 288 -31.37 30.49 -22.40
C LEU A 288 -32.78 29.93 -22.17
N LYS A 289 -33.66 30.66 -21.45
CA LYS A 289 -35.03 30.19 -21.19
C LYS A 289 -35.97 30.32 -22.38
N ASP A 290 -35.81 31.33 -23.24
CA ASP A 290 -36.77 31.67 -24.30
C ASP A 290 -36.17 31.77 -25.72
N SER A 291 -35.29 30.83 -26.10
CA SER A 291 -34.74 30.81 -27.46
C SER A 291 -34.91 29.46 -28.17
N PRO A 292 -35.21 29.43 -29.49
CA PRO A 292 -35.29 28.21 -30.30
C PRO A 292 -34.03 27.33 -30.25
N VAL A 293 -32.91 27.89 -29.76
CA VAL A 293 -31.64 27.20 -29.51
C VAL A 293 -31.79 26.02 -28.55
N ARG A 294 -32.72 26.08 -27.57
CA ARG A 294 -32.97 24.97 -26.65
C ARG A 294 -33.50 23.73 -27.38
N TYR A 295 -34.41 23.92 -28.34
CA TYR A 295 -34.97 22.81 -29.12
C TYR A 295 -33.92 22.22 -30.09
N ILE A 296 -33.02 23.06 -30.61
CA ILE A 296 -31.89 22.60 -31.43
C ILE A 296 -30.93 21.73 -30.60
N LEU A 297 -30.57 22.16 -29.39
CA LEU A 297 -29.69 21.38 -28.49
C LEU A 297 -30.32 20.06 -28.06
N VAL A 298 -31.62 20.05 -27.77
CA VAL A 298 -32.36 18.82 -27.48
C VAL A 298 -32.39 17.90 -28.70
N GLY A 299 -32.60 18.45 -29.91
CA GLY A 299 -32.56 17.69 -31.16
C GLY A 299 -31.21 17.02 -31.41
N ILE A 300 -30.11 17.73 -31.19
CA ILE A 300 -28.74 17.19 -31.31
C ILE A 300 -28.50 16.07 -30.30
N ALA A 301 -28.94 16.26 -29.04
CA ALA A 301 -28.78 15.23 -28.00
C ALA A 301 -29.56 13.95 -28.34
N VAL A 302 -30.77 14.07 -28.88
CA VAL A 302 -31.57 12.91 -29.32
C VAL A 302 -30.91 12.20 -30.51
N LEU A 303 -30.35 12.95 -31.46
CA LEU A 303 -29.62 12.38 -32.61
C LEU A 303 -28.36 11.62 -32.18
N LEU A 304 -27.62 12.13 -31.20
CA LEU A 304 -26.47 11.46 -30.62
C LEU A 304 -26.84 10.14 -29.95
N ILE A 305 -27.92 10.13 -29.16
CA ILE A 305 -28.42 8.92 -28.51
C ILE A 305 -28.89 7.89 -29.55
N ALA A 306 -29.59 8.34 -30.60
CA ALA A 306 -30.01 7.47 -31.70
C ALA A 306 -28.82 6.89 -32.47
N TYR A 307 -27.77 7.68 -32.70
CA TYR A 307 -26.53 7.21 -33.32
C TYR A 307 -25.81 6.17 -32.45
N MET A 308 -25.72 6.40 -31.14
CA MET A 308 -25.14 5.41 -30.22
C MET A 308 -25.93 4.10 -30.22
N PHE A 309 -27.27 4.16 -30.27
CA PHE A 309 -28.10 2.97 -30.41
C PHE A 309 -27.89 2.26 -31.76
N TYR A 310 -27.77 3.01 -32.85
CA TYR A 310 -27.46 2.45 -34.16
C TYR A 310 -26.09 1.75 -34.18
N ASP A 311 -25.07 2.38 -33.61
CA ASP A 311 -23.70 1.84 -33.58
C ASP A 311 -23.57 0.63 -32.64
N LEU A 312 -24.33 0.59 -31.55
CA LEU A 312 -24.28 -0.50 -30.58
C LEU A 312 -25.11 -1.73 -30.98
N PHE A 313 -26.21 -1.55 -31.73
CA PHE A 313 -27.18 -2.62 -31.98
C PHE A 313 -27.43 -2.96 -33.45
N ILE A 314 -27.14 -2.05 -34.39
CA ILE A 314 -27.44 -2.26 -35.81
C ILE A 314 -26.16 -2.46 -36.62
N ARG A 315 -25.06 -1.84 -36.20
CA ARG A 315 -23.75 -2.02 -36.82
C ARG A 315 -23.03 -3.15 -36.09
N ASP A 316 -22.79 -4.28 -36.75
CA ASP A 316 -21.82 -5.29 -36.27
C ASP A 316 -20.41 -4.74 -36.51
N PRO A 317 -19.67 -4.24 -35.50
CA PRO A 317 -18.28 -3.88 -35.72
C PRO A 317 -17.49 -5.17 -35.98
N MET A 318 -16.86 -5.28 -37.16
CA MET A 318 -15.96 -6.38 -37.44
C MET A 318 -14.89 -6.47 -36.34
N PRO A 319 -14.60 -7.67 -35.80
CA PRO A 319 -13.57 -7.83 -34.79
C PRO A 319 -12.22 -7.38 -35.37
N PRO A 320 -11.36 -6.76 -34.55
CA PRO A 320 -10.05 -6.32 -35.00
C PRO A 320 -9.23 -7.52 -35.52
N VAL A 321 -8.86 -7.45 -36.80
CA VAL A 321 -7.99 -8.43 -37.45
C VAL A 321 -6.61 -8.36 -36.79
N ARG A 322 -6.25 -9.40 -36.03
CA ARG A 322 -4.88 -9.57 -35.53
C ARG A 322 -3.95 -9.81 -36.71
N ARG A 323 -3.06 -8.86 -36.98
CA ARG A 323 -1.88 -9.11 -37.82
C ARG A 323 -0.90 -9.95 -37.02
N SER A 324 -0.62 -11.16 -37.48
CA SER A 324 0.52 -11.95 -37.05
C SER A 324 1.79 -11.20 -37.46
N VAL A 325 2.65 -10.91 -36.50
CA VAL A 325 4.03 -10.54 -36.79
C VAL A 325 4.79 -11.86 -36.92
N ASP A 326 5.20 -12.18 -38.14
CA ASP A 326 6.08 -13.30 -38.41
C ASP A 326 7.41 -13.07 -37.66
N ARG A 327 7.70 -13.96 -36.71
CA ARG A 327 9.03 -14.05 -36.09
C ARG A 327 9.97 -14.64 -37.14
N ALA A 328 10.91 -13.81 -37.60
CA ALA A 328 12.04 -14.27 -38.38
C ALA A 328 12.86 -15.29 -37.58
N VAL A 329 13.09 -16.43 -38.23
CA VAL A 329 13.99 -17.50 -37.85
C VAL A 329 15.41 -16.95 -37.79
N ILE A 330 16.09 -17.10 -36.64
CA ILE A 330 17.55 -17.07 -36.59
C ILE A 330 17.99 -18.51 -36.37
N SER A 331 18.66 -19.04 -37.38
CA SER A 331 19.24 -20.36 -37.45
C SER A 331 20.48 -20.48 -36.57
N GLU A 332 20.64 -21.70 -36.05
CA GLU A 332 21.86 -22.27 -35.48
C GLU A 332 23.06 -22.11 -36.43
N ASP A 333 24.25 -21.93 -35.86
CA ASP A 333 25.46 -22.49 -36.44
C ASP A 333 26.36 -23.00 -35.31
N ALA A 334 26.71 -24.28 -35.44
CA ALA A 334 27.61 -25.04 -34.58
C ALA A 334 28.98 -25.20 -35.27
N SER A 335 30.06 -25.02 -34.51
CA SER A 335 31.40 -25.62 -34.72
C SER A 335 32.24 -25.24 -33.49
N GLY A 336 33.07 -26.05 -32.83
CA GLY A 336 33.58 -27.40 -33.02
C GLY A 336 34.99 -27.43 -32.41
N THR A 337 35.25 -28.35 -31.46
CA THR A 337 36.55 -28.99 -31.06
C THR A 337 37.76 -28.09 -30.70
N ASP A 338 38.63 -28.31 -29.70
CA ASP A 338 39.29 -29.53 -29.23
C ASP A 338 40.04 -29.31 -27.89
N VAL A 339 40.17 -30.41 -27.15
CA VAL A 339 41.17 -30.90 -26.17
C VAL A 339 42.41 -30.03 -25.83
N LEU A 340 42.68 -29.83 -24.52
CA LEU A 340 43.96 -30.15 -23.82
C LEU A 340 43.93 -29.74 -22.33
N SER A 341 44.25 -30.69 -21.46
CA SER A 341 44.84 -30.54 -20.12
C SER A 341 46.20 -31.26 -20.15
N PRO A 342 47.11 -31.18 -19.15
CA PRO A 342 47.10 -30.40 -17.90
C PRO A 342 48.45 -29.70 -17.60
N SER A 343 48.54 -28.91 -16.52
CA SER A 343 49.71 -28.90 -15.62
C SER A 343 49.34 -28.29 -14.28
N GLU A 344 49.73 -29.01 -13.24
CA GLU A 344 49.68 -28.66 -11.83
C GLU A 344 50.79 -27.64 -11.50
N GLU A 345 50.51 -26.68 -10.62
CA GLU A 345 51.44 -26.16 -9.59
C GLU A 345 50.64 -25.27 -8.59
N GLU A 346 50.32 -25.86 -7.43
CA GLU A 346 50.60 -25.38 -6.05
C GLU A 346 50.85 -23.85 -5.86
N VAL A 347 50.30 -23.07 -4.91
CA VAL A 347 49.74 -23.27 -3.55
C VAL A 347 48.93 -22.02 -3.18
N ALA A 348 47.73 -22.21 -2.62
CA ALA A 348 47.23 -21.45 -1.46
C ALA A 348 46.05 -22.25 -0.90
N GLU A 349 46.25 -22.93 0.23
CA GLU A 349 45.19 -23.61 0.97
C GLU A 349 44.14 -22.57 1.43
N ALA A 350 43.15 -22.30 0.58
CA ALA A 350 41.85 -21.85 1.01
C ALA A 350 41.10 -23.10 1.49
N SER A 351 40.78 -23.12 2.78
CA SER A 351 39.90 -24.10 3.43
C SER A 351 38.69 -24.43 2.54
N SER A 352 38.75 -25.53 1.78
CA SER A 352 37.63 -26.00 0.97
C SER A 352 36.62 -26.67 1.91
N ALA A 353 35.75 -25.85 2.46
CA ALA A 353 34.58 -26.35 3.16
C ALA A 353 33.79 -27.27 2.21
N PRO A 354 33.29 -28.41 2.69
CA PRO A 354 32.52 -29.33 1.85
C PRO A 354 31.29 -28.60 1.31
N ILE A 355 31.19 -28.51 -0.02
CA ILE A 355 30.02 -27.95 -0.70
C ILE A 355 28.79 -28.77 -0.28
N PRO A 356 27.73 -28.13 0.24
CA PRO A 356 26.55 -28.85 0.70
C PRO A 356 25.79 -29.47 -0.48
N ASP A 357 25.42 -30.74 -0.34
CA ASP A 357 24.62 -31.47 -1.33
C ASP A 357 23.19 -30.89 -1.44
N ASP A 358 22.57 -31.07 -2.60
CA ASP A 358 21.17 -30.70 -2.84
C ASP A 358 20.19 -31.48 -1.95
N ALA A 359 19.15 -30.79 -1.46
CA ALA A 359 18.04 -31.42 -0.79
C ALA A 359 16.89 -31.77 -1.76
N VAL A 360 16.33 -32.97 -1.65
CA VAL A 360 15.15 -33.37 -2.43
C VAL A 360 13.86 -33.01 -1.69
N TYR A 361 12.99 -32.24 -2.35
CA TYR A 361 11.69 -31.83 -1.82
C TYR A 361 10.53 -32.38 -2.65
N LEU A 362 9.57 -33.04 -2.01
CA LEU A 362 8.33 -33.49 -2.64
C LEU A 362 7.26 -32.41 -2.48
N VAL A 363 6.83 -31.82 -3.60
CA VAL A 363 5.83 -30.75 -3.62
C VAL A 363 4.47 -31.31 -3.21
N LYS A 364 3.85 -30.72 -2.19
CA LYS A 364 2.49 -31.06 -1.73
C LYS A 364 1.47 -30.14 -2.39
N SER A 365 0.23 -30.60 -2.46
CA SER A 365 -0.88 -29.75 -2.90
C SER A 365 -1.00 -28.52 -2.00
N GLY A 366 -1.02 -27.33 -2.60
CA GLY A 366 -1.08 -26.04 -1.89
C GLY A 366 0.28 -25.49 -1.43
N ASP A 367 1.40 -26.12 -1.78
CA ASP A 367 2.72 -25.55 -1.52
C ASP A 367 2.95 -24.28 -2.34
N THR A 368 3.58 -23.30 -1.71
CA THR A 368 3.97 -22.03 -2.32
C THR A 368 5.48 -21.84 -2.22
N TRP A 369 6.04 -20.99 -3.08
CA TRP A 369 7.45 -20.59 -2.99
C TRP A 369 7.82 -20.03 -1.63
N SER A 370 6.92 -19.30 -0.96
CA SER A 370 7.14 -18.79 0.39
C SER A 370 7.33 -19.92 1.42
N ARG A 371 6.62 -21.04 1.26
CA ARG A 371 6.78 -22.19 2.16
C ARG A 371 8.14 -22.86 1.96
N ILE A 372 8.52 -23.10 0.71
CA ILE A 372 9.80 -23.72 0.36
C ILE A 372 10.96 -22.82 0.80
N TYR A 373 10.84 -21.50 0.60
CA TYR A 373 11.79 -20.51 1.07
C TYR A 373 11.91 -20.50 2.61
N THR A 374 10.80 -20.48 3.35
CA THR A 374 10.85 -20.53 4.83
C THR A 374 11.56 -21.79 5.34
N GLN A 375 11.40 -22.91 4.63
CA GLN A 375 12.03 -24.17 5.00
C GLN A 375 13.54 -24.20 4.69
N TYR A 376 13.96 -23.79 3.48
CA TYR A 376 15.34 -23.98 3.02
C TYR A 376 16.16 -22.70 2.89
N GLY A 377 15.54 -21.53 2.95
CA GLY A 377 16.19 -20.23 2.74
C GLY A 377 16.69 -20.01 1.32
N VAL A 378 16.29 -20.85 0.36
CA VAL A 378 16.73 -20.76 -1.04
C VAL A 378 15.67 -20.03 -1.85
N CYS A 379 16.09 -18.98 -2.52
CA CYS A 379 15.25 -18.18 -3.41
C CYS A 379 14.70 -19.05 -4.59
N SER A 380 13.44 -18.80 -4.99
CA SER A 380 12.75 -19.59 -6.03
C SER A 380 13.45 -19.55 -7.38
N TRP A 381 14.18 -18.48 -7.71
CA TRP A 381 14.95 -18.41 -8.95
C TRP A 381 16.04 -19.49 -9.02
N PHE A 382 16.80 -19.72 -7.95
CA PHE A 382 17.84 -20.76 -7.91
C PHE A 382 17.24 -22.16 -8.05
N ILE A 383 16.09 -22.41 -7.44
CA ILE A 383 15.39 -23.70 -7.53
C ILE A 383 14.87 -23.92 -8.97
N ARG A 384 14.31 -22.89 -9.60
CA ARG A 384 13.75 -23.00 -10.96
C ARG A 384 14.80 -23.22 -12.03
N ASN A 385 15.96 -22.58 -11.89
CA ASN A 385 17.05 -22.68 -12.85
C ASN A 385 18.02 -23.82 -12.54
N HIS A 386 17.73 -24.64 -11.53
CA HIS A 386 18.52 -25.82 -11.25
C HIS A 386 18.33 -26.86 -12.39
N PRO A 387 19.40 -27.41 -13.00
CA PRO A 387 19.29 -28.32 -14.15
C PRO A 387 18.38 -29.52 -13.88
N SER A 388 18.41 -30.06 -12.66
CA SER A 388 17.57 -31.21 -12.29
C SER A 388 16.08 -30.88 -12.09
N ASN A 389 15.67 -29.61 -12.23
CA ASN A 389 14.29 -29.16 -12.05
C ASN A 389 13.60 -28.72 -13.36
N GLU A 390 14.26 -28.84 -14.50
CA GLU A 390 13.68 -28.52 -15.79
C GLU A 390 12.35 -29.27 -16.01
N GLY A 391 11.31 -28.53 -16.42
CA GLY A 391 9.98 -29.09 -16.69
C GLY A 391 9.15 -29.50 -15.45
N LYS A 392 9.56 -29.15 -14.23
CA LYS A 392 8.83 -29.50 -12.99
C LYS A 392 7.89 -28.40 -12.47
N PHE A 393 7.74 -27.31 -13.22
CA PHE A 393 6.93 -26.14 -12.87
C PHE A 393 5.79 -25.97 -13.88
N ASP A 394 4.71 -25.30 -13.47
CA ASP A 394 3.61 -24.96 -14.37
C ASP A 394 3.95 -23.72 -15.23
N ASN A 395 3.01 -23.30 -16.08
CA ASN A 395 3.20 -22.15 -16.99
C ASN A 395 3.40 -20.81 -16.25
N ASP A 396 3.06 -20.75 -14.96
CA ASP A 396 3.23 -19.57 -14.10
C ASP A 396 4.44 -19.74 -13.16
N ASP A 397 5.33 -20.70 -13.46
CA ASP A 397 6.53 -21.04 -12.69
C ASP A 397 6.25 -21.47 -11.24
N ASN A 398 5.07 -22.02 -10.95
CA ASN A 398 4.73 -22.55 -9.63
C ASN A 398 5.09 -24.03 -9.51
N PRO A 399 5.42 -24.52 -8.28
CA PRO A 399 5.76 -25.91 -8.06
C PRO A 399 4.54 -26.82 -8.26
N VAL A 400 4.68 -27.85 -9.11
CA VAL A 400 3.59 -28.79 -9.42
C VAL A 400 3.48 -29.86 -8.34
N ALA A 401 2.30 -29.99 -7.73
CA ALA A 401 2.05 -30.99 -6.70
C ALA A 401 2.37 -32.42 -7.16
N GLY A 402 3.05 -33.20 -6.31
CA GLY A 402 3.48 -34.57 -6.60
C GLY A 402 4.84 -34.68 -7.29
N THR A 403 5.44 -33.56 -7.73
CA THR A 403 6.79 -33.56 -8.32
C THR A 403 7.88 -33.51 -7.24
N ARG A 404 9.05 -34.07 -7.57
CA ARG A 404 10.26 -33.97 -6.73
C ARG A 404 11.19 -32.91 -7.30
N ILE A 405 11.44 -31.85 -6.56
CA ILE A 405 12.36 -30.77 -6.94
C ILE A 405 13.62 -30.84 -6.07
N TYR A 406 14.75 -30.44 -6.65
CA TYR A 406 16.05 -30.34 -6.00
C TYR A 406 16.25 -28.91 -5.49
N ILE A 407 16.70 -28.78 -4.25
CA ILE A 407 16.91 -27.50 -3.59
C ILE A 407 18.42 -27.31 -3.44
N PRO A 408 19.05 -26.37 -4.18
CA PRO A 408 20.48 -26.16 -4.12
C PRO A 408 20.87 -25.48 -2.81
N LEU A 409 21.33 -26.27 -1.83
CA LEU A 409 21.61 -25.79 -0.48
C LEU A 409 22.82 -24.83 -0.43
N LEU A 410 23.72 -24.92 -1.42
CA LEU A 410 24.82 -23.96 -1.62
C LEU A 410 24.33 -22.50 -1.69
N TYR A 411 23.10 -22.28 -2.14
CA TYR A 411 22.50 -20.95 -2.27
C TYR A 411 21.50 -20.61 -1.14
N SER A 412 21.58 -21.34 -0.02
CA SER A 412 20.72 -21.11 1.14
C SER A 412 21.13 -19.86 1.91
N ALA A 413 20.14 -19.03 2.27
CA ALA A 413 20.30 -17.92 3.21
C ALA A 413 20.37 -18.36 4.68
N LYS A 414 20.32 -19.67 4.97
CA LYS A 414 20.36 -20.21 6.33
C LYS A 414 21.71 -20.83 6.64
N ALA A 415 22.29 -20.40 7.76
CA ALA A 415 23.56 -20.93 8.26
C ALA A 415 23.53 -22.45 8.54
N GLU A 416 22.35 -23.03 8.78
CA GLU A 416 22.20 -24.48 9.01
C GLU A 416 22.49 -25.32 7.75
N TYR A 417 22.28 -24.76 6.56
CA TYR A 417 22.48 -25.45 5.28
C TYR A 417 23.71 -24.94 4.51
N ASN A 418 24.12 -23.69 4.76
CA ASN A 418 25.24 -23.03 4.11
C ASN A 418 26.03 -22.17 5.10
N PRO A 419 26.74 -22.78 6.07
CA PRO A 419 27.37 -22.05 7.17
C PRO A 419 28.39 -21.00 6.69
N ASP A 420 29.03 -21.25 5.55
CA ASP A 420 30.12 -20.43 5.05
C ASP A 420 29.62 -19.23 4.22
N PHE A 421 28.57 -19.42 3.41
CA PHE A 421 28.13 -18.41 2.45
C PHE A 421 26.69 -17.91 2.65
N TYR A 422 25.98 -18.31 3.72
CA TYR A 422 24.56 -17.94 3.89
C TYR A 422 24.26 -16.43 3.82
N ARG A 423 25.23 -15.58 4.20
CA ARG A 423 25.07 -14.13 4.16
C ARG A 423 24.99 -13.58 2.73
N GLU A 424 25.68 -14.23 1.80
CA GLU A 424 25.67 -13.88 0.37
C GLU A 424 24.28 -14.05 -0.23
N PHE A 425 23.52 -15.03 0.25
CA PHE A 425 22.17 -15.34 -0.25
C PHE A 425 21.04 -14.74 0.59
N SER A 426 21.35 -13.79 1.48
CA SER A 426 20.35 -13.11 2.31
C SER A 426 19.37 -12.29 1.46
N LEU A 427 18.17 -12.04 2.01
CA LEU A 427 17.13 -11.23 1.35
C LEU A 427 17.62 -9.82 0.95
N GLN A 428 18.61 -9.27 1.65
CA GLN A 428 19.21 -7.98 1.31
C GLN A 428 19.97 -8.04 -0.02
N LYS A 429 20.60 -9.17 -0.34
CA LYS A 429 21.38 -9.37 -1.55
C LYS A 429 20.53 -9.93 -2.69
N THR A 430 19.71 -10.95 -2.44
CA THR A 430 18.90 -11.60 -3.48
C THR A 430 17.57 -10.88 -3.77
N GLY A 431 17.14 -9.99 -2.88
CA GLY A 431 15.85 -9.31 -2.97
C GLY A 431 14.69 -10.13 -2.40
N SER A 432 13.60 -9.44 -2.04
CA SER A 432 12.44 -10.02 -1.35
C SER A 432 11.57 -10.92 -2.23
N ARG A 433 11.67 -10.75 -3.55
CA ARG A 433 11.02 -11.50 -4.61
C ARG A 433 12.02 -12.14 -5.55
N CYS A 434 13.26 -12.35 -5.11
CA CYS A 434 14.34 -12.88 -5.95
C CYS A 434 14.74 -11.97 -7.12
N GLU A 435 14.45 -10.68 -7.06
CA GLU A 435 14.70 -9.72 -8.14
C GLU A 435 16.18 -9.60 -8.52
N ASN A 436 17.10 -9.88 -7.59
CA ASN A 436 18.54 -9.83 -7.82
C ASN A 436 19.15 -11.23 -7.97
N ALA A 437 18.37 -12.30 -7.80
CA ALA A 437 18.83 -13.66 -8.05
C ALA A 437 18.78 -13.93 -9.56
N ASN A 438 19.95 -13.87 -10.21
CA ASN A 438 20.11 -14.11 -11.64
C ASN A 438 21.46 -14.77 -11.94
N GLN A 439 21.73 -15.10 -13.20
CA GLN A 439 22.97 -15.78 -13.58
C GLN A 439 24.21 -14.92 -13.27
N ALA A 440 24.15 -13.61 -13.55
CA ALA A 440 25.27 -12.71 -13.26
C ALA A 440 25.61 -12.63 -11.74
N PHE A 441 24.60 -12.81 -10.88
CA PHE A 441 24.81 -12.94 -9.45
C PHE A 441 25.55 -14.23 -9.08
N ILE A 442 25.20 -15.37 -9.71
CA ILE A 442 25.91 -16.64 -9.51
C ILE A 442 27.35 -16.52 -10.01
N ASP A 443 27.55 -16.08 -11.26
CA ASP A 443 28.88 -16.01 -11.87
C ASP A 443 29.83 -15.14 -11.03
N LYS A 444 29.30 -14.04 -10.47
CA LYS A 444 30.02 -13.19 -9.54
C LYS A 444 30.34 -13.92 -8.22
N PHE A 445 29.36 -14.59 -7.62
CA PHE A 445 29.57 -15.33 -6.39
C PHE A 445 30.62 -16.44 -6.55
N GLU A 446 30.50 -17.24 -7.61
CA GLU A 446 31.42 -18.34 -7.92
C GLU A 446 32.84 -17.78 -8.12
N SER A 447 33.03 -16.75 -8.96
CA SER A 447 34.36 -16.17 -9.18
C SER A 447 35.01 -15.51 -7.95
N GLU A 448 34.22 -15.06 -6.97
CA GLU A 448 34.72 -14.41 -5.76
C GLU A 448 34.96 -15.41 -4.60
N ASN A 449 34.32 -16.59 -4.60
CA ASN A 449 34.23 -17.43 -3.40
C ASN A 449 34.45 -18.94 -3.63
N LEU A 450 34.40 -19.44 -4.88
CA LEU A 450 34.64 -20.83 -5.26
C LEU A 450 35.82 -20.93 -6.22
#